data_AF-A0A104US25-F1
#
_entry.id   AF-A0A104US25-F1
#
_cell.length_a   1.000
_cell.length_b   1.000
_cell.length_c   1.000
_cell.angle_alpha   90.00
_cell.angle_beta   90.00
_cell.angle_gamma   90.00
#
_symmetry.space_group_name_H-M   'P 1'
#
loop_
_entity.id
_entity.type
_entity.pdbx_description
1 polymer ?
#
loop_
_entity_poly.entity_id
_entity_poly.type
_entity_poly.pdbx_seq_one_letter_code
_entity_poly.pdbx_strand_id
1 'polypeptide(L)'
;MPIINTQIKPFKATAYHNGDFVPVSDENFKGKWSVVVFYPADFTFVCPTELGDLADRYAEFQKLGVEIYAVSTDTHFTHKAWHDTSDTIGKIKYPMIGDPTLTLSRNFDVLIEEEGMALRGTFVINPEGEIKLCEIHDNGIGRDAGELLRKVQAAQYIAAHPGEVCPAKWTPGAETLTPSLDLIGKI
;
A
#
# COMPACT_ATOMS: atom_id res chain seq x y z
N MET A 1 -16.20 -8.43 8.66
CA MET A 1 -15.15 -9.48 8.68
C MET A 1 -13.82 -8.78 8.53
N PRO A 2 -12.72 -9.26 9.13
CA PRO A 2 -11.41 -8.64 8.92
C PRO A 2 -11.05 -8.68 7.43
N ILE A 3 -10.39 -7.63 6.94
CA ILE A 3 -9.99 -7.53 5.52
C ILE A 3 -8.78 -8.42 5.19
N ILE A 4 -8.01 -8.83 6.19
CA ILE A 4 -6.86 -9.72 6.02
C ILE A 4 -7.30 -11.09 5.48
N ASN A 5 -6.54 -11.62 4.52
CA ASN A 5 -6.78 -12.84 3.75
C ASN A 5 -8.09 -12.82 2.94
N THR A 6 -8.64 -11.64 2.67
CA THR A 6 -9.74 -11.48 1.72
C THR A 6 -9.19 -11.12 0.34
N GLN A 7 -9.95 -11.47 -0.69
CA GLN A 7 -9.68 -11.10 -2.07
C GLN A 7 -10.03 -9.63 -2.31
N ILE A 8 -9.21 -8.93 -3.08
CA ILE A 8 -9.55 -7.58 -3.55
C ILE A 8 -10.88 -7.59 -4.29
N LYS A 9 -11.70 -6.57 -4.05
CA LYS A 9 -12.98 -6.40 -4.74
C LYS A 9 -12.76 -5.72 -6.11
N PRO A 10 -13.57 -6.06 -7.13
CA PRO A 10 -13.45 -5.44 -8.45
C PRO A 10 -13.59 -3.92 -8.41
N PHE A 11 -12.82 -3.26 -9.28
CA PHE A 11 -12.92 -1.82 -9.48
C PHE A 11 -12.40 -1.40 -10.85
N LYS A 12 -12.72 -0.16 -11.24
CA LYS A 12 -12.11 0.52 -12.38
C LYS A 12 -11.87 1.98 -12.00
N ALA A 13 -10.66 2.46 -12.24
CA ALA A 13 -10.25 3.82 -11.94
C ALA A 13 -9.26 4.33 -13.00
N THR A 14 -8.85 5.58 -12.86
CA THR A 14 -7.82 6.20 -13.68
C THR A 14 -6.74 6.75 -12.76
N ALA A 15 -5.49 6.48 -13.12
CA ALA A 15 -4.34 6.98 -12.38
C ALA A 15 -3.56 7.99 -13.23
N TYR A 16 -2.95 8.97 -12.57
CA TYR A 16 -1.82 9.69 -13.13
C TYR A 16 -0.54 8.87 -12.91
N HIS A 17 0.25 8.70 -13.95
CA HIS A 17 1.50 7.94 -13.89
C HIS A 17 2.51 8.48 -14.90
N ASN A 18 3.59 9.08 -14.41
CA ASN A 18 4.73 9.56 -15.21
C ASN A 18 4.36 10.40 -16.45
N GLY A 19 3.42 11.33 -16.28
CA GLY A 19 2.98 12.25 -17.35
C GLY A 19 1.74 11.81 -18.12
N ASP A 20 1.30 10.56 -17.94
CA ASP A 20 0.14 10.00 -18.64
C ASP A 20 -1.03 9.67 -17.70
N PHE A 21 -2.23 9.57 -18.28
CA PHE A 21 -3.38 8.99 -17.61
C PHE A 21 -3.57 7.54 -18.05
N VAL A 22 -3.56 6.63 -17.08
CA VAL A 22 -3.61 5.19 -17.34
C VAL A 22 -4.83 4.56 -16.65
N PRO A 23 -5.53 3.61 -17.30
CA PRO A 23 -6.58 2.85 -16.65
C PRO A 23 -5.97 1.89 -15.62
N VAL A 24 -6.63 1.75 -14.46
CA VAL A 24 -6.26 0.79 -13.41
C VAL A 24 -7.51 0.03 -12.95
N SER A 25 -7.39 -1.27 -12.76
CA SER A 25 -8.43 -2.16 -12.23
C SER A 25 -7.85 -3.18 -11.25
N ASP A 26 -8.70 -4.01 -10.64
CA ASP A 26 -8.28 -5.06 -9.71
C ASP A 26 -7.28 -6.05 -10.33
N GLU A 27 -7.36 -6.29 -11.64
CA GLU A 27 -6.37 -7.09 -12.38
C GLU A 27 -4.93 -6.54 -12.27
N ASN A 28 -4.73 -5.23 -12.11
CA ASN A 28 -3.39 -4.66 -11.94
C ASN A 28 -2.75 -5.02 -10.61
N PHE A 29 -3.54 -5.49 -9.64
CA PHE A 29 -3.07 -5.91 -8.32
C PHE A 29 -2.79 -7.43 -8.25
N LYS A 30 -2.96 -8.15 -9.36
CA LYS A 30 -2.70 -9.61 -9.48
C LYS A 30 -1.41 -9.87 -10.25
N GLY A 31 -0.81 -11.04 -10.04
CA GLY A 31 0.41 -11.51 -10.70
C GLY A 31 1.72 -10.85 -10.21
N LYS A 32 1.63 -9.86 -9.32
CA LYS A 32 2.77 -9.22 -8.65
C LYS A 32 2.37 -8.80 -7.23
N TRP A 33 3.35 -8.55 -6.38
CA TRP A 33 3.09 -7.91 -5.09
C TRP A 33 2.68 -6.45 -5.30
N SER A 34 1.66 -6.01 -4.57
CA SER A 34 1.17 -4.64 -4.66
C SER A 34 1.05 -4.02 -3.27
N VAL A 35 1.39 -2.74 -3.17
CA VAL A 35 1.19 -1.90 -2.00
C VAL A 35 0.20 -0.81 -2.37
N VAL A 36 -0.94 -0.75 -1.69
CA VAL A 36 -1.96 0.30 -1.91
C VAL A 36 -1.93 1.23 -0.70
N VAL A 37 -1.68 2.51 -0.95
CA VAL A 37 -1.52 3.56 0.08
C VAL A 37 -2.61 4.61 -0.13
N PHE A 38 -3.63 4.55 0.71
CA PHE A 38 -4.65 5.57 0.80
C PHE A 38 -4.16 6.79 1.57
N TYR A 39 -4.54 7.98 1.13
CA TYR A 39 -4.34 9.23 1.85
C TYR A 39 -5.56 10.14 1.70
N PRO A 40 -5.82 11.06 2.66
CA PRO A 40 -7.05 11.84 2.68
C PRO A 40 -7.31 12.71 1.44
N ALA A 41 -6.36 13.57 1.07
CA ALA A 41 -6.52 14.52 -0.02
C ALA A 41 -5.18 15.09 -0.51
N ASP A 42 -5.15 15.47 -1.79
CA ASP A 42 -4.09 16.27 -2.43
C ASP A 42 -3.99 17.67 -1.78
N PHE A 43 -2.84 18.32 -1.94
CA PHE A 43 -2.58 19.69 -1.44
C PHE A 43 -2.74 19.89 0.08
N THR A 44 -2.57 18.82 0.87
CA THR A 44 -2.59 18.86 2.34
C THR A 44 -1.17 18.72 2.95
N PHE A 45 -1.07 18.61 4.28
CA PHE A 45 0.19 18.80 5.01
C PHE A 45 0.98 17.50 5.26
N VAL A 46 0.32 16.44 5.74
CA VAL A 46 0.98 15.16 6.09
C VAL A 46 1.10 14.24 4.86
N CYS A 47 0.12 14.27 3.96
CA CYS A 47 0.12 13.44 2.75
C CYS A 47 1.41 13.56 1.91
N PRO A 48 1.95 14.77 1.61
CA PRO A 48 3.17 14.85 0.83
C PRO A 48 4.39 14.27 1.53
N THR A 49 4.45 14.29 2.87
CA THR A 49 5.60 13.70 3.59
C THR A 49 5.59 12.17 3.49
N GLU A 50 4.41 11.54 3.60
CA GLU A 50 4.27 10.08 3.47
C GLU A 50 4.54 9.60 2.05
N LEU A 51 3.95 10.27 1.05
CA LEU A 51 4.19 9.95 -0.35
C LEU A 51 5.65 10.23 -0.74
N GLY A 52 6.26 11.27 -0.16
CA GLY A 52 7.67 11.57 -0.33
C GLY A 52 8.60 10.46 0.18
N ASP A 53 8.34 9.94 1.39
CA ASP A 53 9.11 8.84 1.98
C ASP A 53 8.98 7.56 1.15
N LEU A 54 7.76 7.23 0.71
CA LEU A 54 7.53 6.10 -0.21
C LEU A 54 8.27 6.27 -1.54
N ALA A 55 8.28 7.47 -2.12
CA ALA A 55 8.98 7.75 -3.36
C ALA A 55 10.50 7.63 -3.23
N ASP A 56 11.07 8.04 -2.10
CA ASP A 56 12.51 7.87 -1.83
C ASP A 56 12.92 6.40 -1.76
N ARG A 57 11.99 5.53 -1.35
CA ARG A 57 12.19 4.08 -1.25
C ARG A 57 11.67 3.28 -2.43
N TYR A 58 11.03 3.92 -3.41
CA TYR A 58 10.34 3.22 -4.48
C TYR A 58 11.26 2.24 -5.24
N ALA A 59 12.53 2.60 -5.43
CA ALA A 59 13.51 1.72 -6.06
C ALA A 59 13.76 0.42 -5.27
N GLU A 60 13.63 0.43 -3.94
CA GLU A 60 13.75 -0.77 -3.09
C GLU A 60 12.54 -1.68 -3.27
N PHE A 61 11.32 -1.12 -3.30
CA PHE A 61 10.10 -1.87 -3.60
C PHE A 61 10.14 -2.49 -5.00
N GLN A 62 10.59 -1.73 -6.01
CA GLN A 62 10.72 -2.23 -7.38
C GLN A 62 11.74 -3.38 -7.48
N LYS A 63 12.85 -3.34 -6.74
CA LYS A 63 13.81 -4.48 -6.67
C LYS A 63 13.19 -5.75 -6.08
N LEU A 64 12.18 -5.61 -5.22
CA LEU A 64 11.40 -6.71 -4.65
C LEU A 64 10.25 -7.15 -5.58
N GLY A 65 10.09 -6.54 -6.75
CA GLY A 65 8.96 -6.82 -7.65
C GLY A 65 7.62 -6.32 -7.13
N VAL A 66 7.64 -5.26 -6.31
CA VAL A 66 6.45 -4.68 -5.67
C VAL A 66 6.07 -3.37 -6.35
N GLU A 67 4.82 -3.29 -6.82
CA GLU A 67 4.25 -2.03 -7.32
C GLU A 67 3.57 -1.25 -6.20
N ILE A 68 3.69 0.08 -6.22
CA ILE A 68 2.99 0.97 -5.29
C ILE A 68 1.84 1.65 -6.02
N TYR A 69 0.69 1.81 -5.36
CA TYR A 69 -0.43 2.61 -5.83
C TYR A 69 -0.83 3.58 -4.73
N ALA A 70 -0.67 4.88 -4.97
CA ALA A 70 -1.23 5.89 -4.08
C ALA A 70 -2.69 6.15 -4.48
N VAL A 71 -3.57 6.35 -3.49
CA VAL A 71 -5.00 6.53 -3.73
C VAL A 71 -5.54 7.66 -2.85
N SER A 72 -6.26 8.60 -3.43
CA SER A 72 -7.20 9.46 -2.70
C SER A 72 -8.51 9.55 -3.45
N THR A 73 -9.49 10.23 -2.85
CA THR A 73 -10.79 10.48 -3.47
C THR A 73 -10.76 11.64 -4.48
N ASP A 74 -9.58 12.24 -4.69
CA ASP A 74 -9.35 13.23 -5.74
C ASP A 74 -9.41 12.60 -7.14
N THR A 75 -9.29 13.45 -8.16
CA THR A 75 -9.21 13.00 -9.56
C THR A 75 -7.76 12.87 -10.01
N HIS A 76 -7.52 12.06 -11.03
CA HIS A 76 -6.22 11.99 -11.71
C HIS A 76 -5.75 13.34 -12.28
N PHE A 77 -6.66 14.27 -12.60
CA PHE A 77 -6.30 15.63 -12.97
C PHE A 77 -5.70 16.43 -11.80
N THR A 78 -6.28 16.26 -10.60
CA THR A 78 -5.76 16.86 -9.36
C THR A 78 -4.36 16.34 -9.08
N HIS A 79 -4.15 15.02 -9.20
CA HIS A 79 -2.84 14.40 -9.00
C HIS A 79 -1.78 14.95 -9.95
N LYS A 80 -2.13 15.09 -11.24
CA LYS A 80 -1.23 15.69 -12.23
C LYS A 80 -0.86 17.13 -11.84
N ALA A 81 -1.84 17.94 -11.47
CA ALA A 81 -1.59 19.32 -11.05
C ALA A 81 -0.74 19.38 -9.77
N TRP A 82 -0.93 18.45 -8.84
CA TRP A 82 -0.15 18.37 -7.61
C TRP A 82 1.30 17.93 -7.87
N HIS A 83 1.47 16.97 -8.77
CA HIS A 83 2.78 16.51 -9.25
C HIS A 83 3.58 17.63 -9.91
N ASP A 84 2.92 18.47 -10.72
CA ASP A 84 3.56 19.63 -11.36
C ASP A 84 3.98 20.74 -10.38
N THR A 85 3.32 20.85 -9.23
CA THR A 85 3.40 22.05 -8.36
C THR A 85 4.11 21.81 -7.04
N SER A 86 4.26 20.56 -6.60
CA SER A 86 4.95 20.20 -5.36
C SER A 86 6.25 19.46 -5.65
N ASP A 87 7.39 19.99 -5.21
CA ASP A 87 8.70 19.33 -5.36
C ASP A 87 8.71 17.90 -4.80
N THR A 88 8.05 17.69 -3.66
CA THR A 88 7.96 16.38 -3.00
C THR A 88 7.11 15.39 -3.79
N ILE A 89 6.03 15.84 -4.42
CA ILE A 89 5.15 14.97 -5.22
C ILE A 89 5.72 14.76 -6.62
N GLY A 90 6.40 15.77 -7.18
CA GLY A 90 7.02 15.72 -8.50
C GLY A 90 8.08 14.62 -8.65
N LYS A 91 8.61 14.09 -7.53
CA LYS A 91 9.53 12.93 -7.52
C LYS A 91 8.82 11.57 -7.57
N ILE A 92 7.50 11.52 -7.36
CA ILE A 92 6.72 10.28 -7.39
C ILE A 92 6.76 9.68 -8.79
N LYS A 93 7.05 8.38 -8.85
CA LYS A 93 7.12 7.60 -10.09
C LYS A 93 6.13 6.44 -10.15
N TYR A 94 5.44 6.16 -9.05
CA TYR A 94 4.39 5.14 -8.99
C TYR A 94 3.02 5.75 -9.37
N PRO A 95 2.05 4.93 -9.82
CA PRO A 95 0.70 5.40 -10.12
C PRO A 95 -0.02 6.07 -8.93
N MET A 96 -0.64 7.21 -9.21
CA MET A 96 -1.56 7.91 -8.29
C MET A 96 -2.99 7.76 -8.81
N ILE A 97 -3.77 6.87 -8.19
CA ILE A 97 -5.14 6.53 -8.57
C ILE A 97 -6.11 7.56 -7.98
N GLY A 98 -6.93 8.17 -8.85
CA GLY A 98 -8.08 8.95 -8.41
C GLY A 98 -9.31 8.06 -8.18
N ASP A 99 -9.93 8.15 -7.00
CA ASP A 99 -11.14 7.44 -6.60
C ASP A 99 -12.34 8.38 -6.35
N PRO A 100 -12.75 9.23 -7.32
CA PRO A 100 -13.84 10.18 -7.12
C PRO A 100 -15.21 9.52 -6.92
N THR A 101 -15.35 8.23 -7.28
CA THR A 101 -16.56 7.44 -7.04
C THR A 101 -16.56 6.78 -5.67
N LEU A 102 -15.48 6.94 -4.89
CA LEU A 102 -15.29 6.41 -3.55
C LEU A 102 -15.37 4.87 -3.49
N THR A 103 -15.24 4.21 -4.64
CA THR A 103 -15.43 2.76 -4.78
C THR A 103 -14.25 2.03 -4.19
N LEU A 104 -13.03 2.49 -4.46
CA LEU A 104 -11.82 1.91 -3.91
C LEU A 104 -11.77 2.09 -2.38
N SER A 105 -12.02 3.31 -1.92
CA SER A 105 -11.98 3.67 -0.51
C SER A 105 -13.00 2.86 0.31
N ARG A 106 -14.20 2.60 -0.24
CA ARG A 106 -15.17 1.66 0.36
C ARG A 106 -14.74 0.21 0.25
N ASN A 107 -14.16 -0.21 -0.88
CA ASN A 107 -13.75 -1.61 -1.05
C ASN A 107 -12.72 -2.04 0.00
N PHE A 108 -11.84 -1.12 0.38
CA PHE A 108 -10.80 -1.29 1.39
C PHE A 108 -11.22 -0.89 2.82
N ASP A 109 -12.49 -0.53 3.03
CA ASP A 109 -13.06 -0.13 4.33
C ASP A 109 -12.29 1.05 5.00
N VAL A 110 -11.85 2.04 4.21
CA VAL A 110 -11.12 3.23 4.68
C VAL A 110 -11.83 4.56 4.41
N LEU A 111 -12.99 4.55 3.74
CA LEU A 111 -13.75 5.77 3.50
C LEU A 111 -14.35 6.32 4.81
N ILE A 112 -14.15 7.61 5.06
CA ILE A 112 -14.90 8.40 6.04
C ILE A 112 -16.14 8.95 5.31
N GLU A 113 -17.29 8.33 5.51
CA GLU A 113 -18.51 8.60 4.72
C GLU A 113 -18.98 10.05 4.86
N GLU A 114 -18.83 10.65 6.03
CA GLU A 114 -19.21 12.03 6.33
C GLU A 114 -18.25 13.08 5.72
N GLU A 115 -17.02 12.69 5.39
CA GLU A 115 -15.99 13.59 4.85
C GLU A 115 -15.75 13.38 3.36
N GLY A 116 -16.08 12.21 2.81
CA GLY A 116 -15.77 11.86 1.42
C GLY A 116 -14.26 11.69 1.17
N MET A 117 -13.48 11.40 2.21
CA MET A 117 -12.03 11.21 2.18
C MET A 117 -11.66 9.84 2.73
N ALA A 118 -10.52 9.30 2.29
CA ALA A 118 -9.98 8.06 2.84
C ALA A 118 -9.16 8.33 4.11
N LEU A 119 -9.24 7.43 5.09
CA LEU A 119 -8.25 7.31 6.15
C LEU A 119 -6.87 6.97 5.57
N ARG A 120 -5.83 7.12 6.40
CA ARG A 120 -4.46 6.70 6.09
C ARG A 120 -4.31 5.18 6.15
N GLY A 121 -4.86 4.50 5.15
CA GLY A 121 -4.81 3.05 4.98
C GLY A 121 -3.63 2.58 4.11
N THR A 122 -2.93 1.53 4.53
CA THR A 122 -1.88 0.87 3.76
C THR A 122 -2.14 -0.63 3.70
N PHE A 123 -2.12 -1.19 2.50
CA PHE A 123 -2.43 -2.60 2.26
C PHE A 123 -1.33 -3.26 1.43
N VAL A 124 -0.87 -4.43 1.86
CA VAL A 124 0.04 -5.29 1.06
C VAL A 124 -0.78 -6.44 0.50
N ILE A 125 -0.75 -6.59 -0.82
CA ILE A 125 -1.49 -7.58 -1.59
C ILE A 125 -0.49 -8.55 -2.23
N ASN A 126 -0.73 -9.85 -2.08
CA ASN A 126 0.09 -10.88 -2.72
C ASN A 126 -0.28 -11.06 -4.21
N PRO A 127 0.51 -11.81 -4.99
CA PRO A 127 0.22 -12.04 -6.42
C PRO A 127 -1.13 -12.68 -6.71
N GLU A 128 -1.71 -13.39 -5.74
CA GLU A 128 -3.03 -14.03 -5.84
C GLU A 128 -4.20 -13.05 -5.59
N GLY A 129 -3.92 -11.77 -5.29
CA GLY A 129 -4.94 -10.75 -5.06
C GLY A 129 -5.50 -10.74 -3.63
N GLU A 130 -4.81 -11.37 -2.68
CA GLU A 130 -5.21 -11.42 -1.26
C GLU A 130 -4.46 -10.38 -0.43
N ILE A 131 -5.19 -9.70 0.45
CA ILE A 131 -4.62 -8.71 1.37
C ILE A 131 -3.92 -9.45 2.53
N LYS A 132 -2.60 -9.29 2.66
CA LYS A 132 -1.78 -9.93 3.70
C LYS A 132 -1.41 -9.01 4.86
N LEU A 133 -1.49 -7.71 4.65
CA LEU A 133 -1.21 -6.69 5.65
C LEU A 133 -2.19 -5.53 5.51
N CYS A 134 -2.59 -4.97 6.63
CA CYS A 134 -3.41 -3.76 6.73
C CYS A 134 -2.90 -2.90 7.89
N GLU A 135 -2.68 -1.62 7.62
CA GLU A 135 -2.45 -0.56 8.61
C GLU A 135 -3.41 0.58 8.32
N ILE A 136 -4.15 1.03 9.33
CA ILE A 136 -5.07 2.17 9.21
C ILE A 136 -4.76 3.11 10.35
N HIS A 137 -4.33 4.32 10.01
CA HIS A 137 -3.98 5.35 10.99
C HIS A 137 -5.04 6.45 11.01
N ASP A 138 -5.17 7.08 12.18
CA ASP A 138 -5.83 8.38 12.28
C ASP A 138 -5.16 9.40 11.35
N ASN A 139 -5.94 10.34 10.82
CA ASN A 139 -5.45 11.32 9.84
C ASN A 139 -4.32 12.22 10.37
N GLY A 140 -4.17 12.35 11.69
CA GLY A 140 -3.07 13.09 12.33
C GLY A 140 -1.75 12.31 12.47
N ILE A 141 -1.70 11.01 12.15
CA ILE A 141 -0.54 10.14 12.39
C ILE A 141 0.08 9.70 11.07
N GLY A 142 1.28 10.21 10.76
CA GLY A 142 2.05 9.80 9.59
C GLY A 142 2.60 8.36 9.69
N ARG A 143 2.72 7.69 8.54
CA ARG A 143 3.29 6.35 8.37
C ARG A 143 4.80 6.40 8.11
N ASP A 144 5.44 5.24 8.25
CA ASP A 144 6.88 5.01 8.02
C ASP A 144 7.06 3.99 6.88
N ALA A 145 7.63 4.42 5.75
CA ALA A 145 7.84 3.56 4.59
C ALA A 145 8.95 2.52 4.81
N GLY A 146 9.88 2.75 5.74
CA GLY A 146 10.89 1.78 6.13
C GLY A 146 10.28 0.58 6.86
N GLU A 147 9.33 0.82 7.76
CA GLU A 147 8.60 -0.26 8.42
C GLU A 147 7.68 -0.99 7.43
N LEU A 148 7.06 -0.28 6.49
CA LEU A 148 6.31 -0.91 5.40
C LEU A 148 7.20 -1.84 4.55
N LEU A 149 8.40 -1.38 4.17
CA LEU A 149 9.36 -2.18 3.41
C LEU A 149 9.75 -3.46 4.16
N ARG A 150 10.04 -3.35 5.47
CA ARG A 150 10.34 -4.50 6.33
C ARG A 150 9.19 -5.51 6.35
N LYS A 151 7.96 -5.03 6.47
CA LYS A 151 6.77 -5.89 6.49
C LYS A 151 6.49 -6.55 5.14
N VAL A 152 6.73 -5.85 4.03
CA VAL A 152 6.67 -6.44 2.68
C VAL A 152 7.70 -7.57 2.51
N GLN A 153 8.93 -7.36 2.97
CA GLN A 153 9.97 -8.40 2.96
C GLN A 153 9.57 -9.63 3.78
N ALA A 154 8.95 -9.42 4.96
CA ALA A 154 8.45 -10.51 5.79
C ALA A 154 7.30 -11.28 5.09
N ALA A 155 6.38 -10.56 4.46
CA ALA A 155 5.27 -11.16 3.72
C ALA A 155 5.77 -12.01 2.53
N GLN A 156 6.77 -11.51 1.80
CA GLN A 156 7.42 -12.27 0.72
C GLN A 156 8.19 -13.48 1.25
N TYR A 157 8.87 -13.34 2.39
CA TYR A 157 9.62 -14.45 2.99
C TYR A 157 8.71 -15.62 3.32
N ILE A 158 7.62 -15.40 4.06
CA ILE A 158 6.72 -16.49 4.47
C ILE A 158 5.98 -17.11 3.26
N ALA A 159 5.75 -16.33 2.19
CA ALA A 159 5.19 -16.85 0.95
C ALA A 159 6.17 -17.78 0.22
N ALA A 160 7.47 -17.47 0.28
CA ALA A 160 8.52 -18.28 -0.32
C ALA A 160 8.97 -19.48 0.53
N HIS A 161 8.70 -19.46 1.85
CA HIS A 161 9.10 -20.50 2.81
C HIS A 161 7.88 -21.05 3.56
N PRO A 162 7.03 -21.87 2.91
CA PRO A 162 5.85 -22.44 3.56
C PRO A 162 6.24 -23.24 4.81
N GLY A 163 5.61 -22.93 5.94
CA GLY A 163 5.90 -23.57 7.23
C GLY A 163 6.92 -22.83 8.08
N GLU A 164 7.50 -21.72 7.61
CA GLU A 164 8.26 -20.79 8.44
C GLU A 164 7.42 -19.55 8.79
N VAL A 165 7.73 -18.95 9.94
CA VAL A 165 7.12 -17.68 10.39
C VAL A 165 8.20 -16.70 10.83
N CYS A 166 7.97 -15.42 10.54
CA CYS A 166 8.82 -14.32 10.97
C CYS A 166 8.44 -13.87 12.40
N PRO A 167 9.34 -13.92 13.39
CA PRO A 167 9.08 -13.43 14.74
C PRO A 167 8.96 -11.89 14.80
N ALA A 168 8.61 -11.37 15.97
CA ALA A 168 8.57 -9.93 16.20
C ALA A 168 9.94 -9.28 15.88
N LYS A 169 9.91 -8.09 15.24
CA LYS A 169 11.10 -7.34 14.79
C LYS A 169 11.98 -8.07 13.76
N TRP A 170 11.48 -9.11 13.10
CA TRP A 170 12.23 -9.81 12.05
C TRP A 170 12.65 -8.86 10.92
N THR A 171 13.87 -9.06 10.42
CA THR A 171 14.46 -8.35 9.27
C THR A 171 15.12 -9.38 8.35
N PRO A 172 15.35 -9.06 7.06
CA PRO A 172 16.00 -9.99 6.14
C PRO A 172 17.32 -10.52 6.69
N GLY A 173 17.46 -11.86 6.72
CA GLY A 173 18.63 -12.55 7.26
C GLY A 173 18.57 -12.86 8.76
N ALA A 174 17.56 -12.37 9.50
CA ALA A 174 17.33 -12.76 10.88
C ALA A 174 16.68 -14.15 10.99
N GLU A 175 16.84 -14.78 12.15
CA GLU A 175 16.28 -16.10 12.43
C GLU A 175 14.75 -16.12 12.35
N THR A 176 14.22 -17.18 11.76
CA THR A 176 12.78 -17.49 11.69
C THR A 176 12.42 -18.60 12.68
N LEU A 177 11.12 -18.84 12.81
CA LEU A 177 10.61 -19.97 13.57
C LEU A 177 9.96 -20.97 12.63
N THR A 178 10.13 -22.26 12.91
CA THR A 178 9.39 -23.34 12.26
C THR A 178 8.36 -23.88 13.27
N PRO A 179 7.06 -23.54 13.14
CA PRO A 179 6.04 -24.06 14.03
C PRO A 179 6.04 -25.59 14.02
N SER A 180 6.24 -26.17 15.20
CA SER A 180 6.28 -27.61 15.42
C SER A 180 5.78 -27.94 16.83
N LEU A 181 5.36 -29.19 17.06
CA LEU A 181 4.91 -29.63 18.39
C LEU A 181 5.98 -29.41 19.47
N ASP A 182 7.25 -29.62 19.11
CA ASP A 182 8.37 -29.46 20.03
C ASP A 182 8.63 -28.00 20.39
N LEU A 183 8.17 -27.03 19.61
CA LEU A 183 8.37 -25.60 19.86
C LEU A 183 7.27 -25.01 20.77
N ILE A 184 6.16 -25.73 20.96
CA ILE A 184 5.03 -25.26 21.76
C ILE A 184 5.47 -25.08 23.23
N GLY A 185 5.34 -23.85 23.74
CA GLY A 185 5.62 -23.49 25.14
C GLY A 185 7.09 -23.23 25.49
N LYS A 186 7.98 -23.10 24.48
CA LYS A 186 9.43 -22.91 24.70
C LYS A 186 9.97 -21.51 24.38
N ILE A 187 9.14 -20.61 23.86
CA ILE A 187 9.49 -19.24 23.45
C ILE A 187 8.82 -18.24 24.38
#